data_AF-A0A2W0FCZ1-F1
#
_entry.id   AF-A0A2W0FCZ1-F1
#
_cell.length_a   1.000
_cell.length_b   1.000
_cell.length_c   1.000
_cell.angle_alpha   90.00
_cell.angle_beta   90.00
_cell.angle_gamma   90.00
#
_symmetry.space_group_name_H-M   'P 1'
#
loop_
_entity.id
_entity.type
_entity.pdbx_description
1 polymer ?
#
loop_
_entity_poly.entity_id
_entity_poly.type
_entity_poly.pdbx_seq_one_letter_code
_entity_poly.pdbx_strand_id
1 'polypeptide(L)'
;MSETPSHCSAPLASNVWSWYGQDEYQKIILLGELGPALEFLALEAERQREEIGCCAECNLWSDYLEYLDGFVTHFPANLAPHLLSHLQALLRGCEALCREAYGVTLEDNGFQHPQWQPLREAAREALALLGWPEVREHMPELIEDCRAALRKWPD
;
A
#
# COMPACT_ATOMS: atom_id res chain seq x y z
N MET A 1 -35.35 -13.81 -14.85
CA MET A 1 -33.90 -14.07 -14.71
C MET A 1 -33.30 -12.74 -14.35
N SER A 2 -32.99 -12.55 -13.07
CA SER A 2 -32.53 -11.26 -12.55
C SER A 2 -31.09 -11.07 -12.96
N GLU A 3 -30.82 -10.07 -13.79
CA GLU A 3 -29.49 -9.55 -14.03
C GLU A 3 -29.04 -8.85 -12.75
N THR A 4 -28.17 -9.49 -11.97
CA THR A 4 -27.41 -8.82 -10.91
C THR A 4 -26.50 -7.79 -11.59
N PRO A 5 -26.64 -6.48 -11.27
CA PRO A 5 -25.68 -5.51 -11.76
C PRO A 5 -24.32 -5.88 -11.17
N SER A 6 -23.38 -6.27 -12.03
CA SER A 6 -21.96 -6.25 -11.68
C SER A 6 -21.62 -4.78 -11.44
N HIS A 7 -21.73 -4.34 -10.19
CA HIS A 7 -21.10 -3.11 -9.76
C HIS A 7 -19.59 -3.35 -9.86
N CYS A 8 -19.02 -3.10 -11.03
CA CYS A 8 -17.62 -2.70 -11.11
C CYS A 8 -17.54 -1.39 -10.33
N SER A 9 -17.34 -1.48 -9.01
CA SER A 9 -16.97 -0.34 -8.21
C SER A 9 -15.72 0.25 -8.85
N ALA A 10 -15.76 1.54 -9.18
CA ALA A 10 -14.58 2.21 -9.73
C ALA A 10 -13.39 2.03 -8.77
N PRO A 11 -12.14 1.97 -9.29
CA PRO A 11 -10.96 1.89 -8.45
C PRO A 11 -10.95 3.00 -7.41
N LEU A 12 -10.45 2.71 -6.21
CA LEU A 12 -10.53 3.65 -5.09
C LEU A 12 -9.88 5.02 -5.43
N ALA A 13 -8.77 4.99 -6.18
CA ALA A 13 -8.04 6.16 -6.63
C ALA A 13 -8.85 7.10 -7.56
N SER A 14 -9.94 6.64 -8.17
CA SER A 14 -10.80 7.52 -8.98
C SER A 14 -11.47 8.62 -8.14
N ASN A 15 -11.49 8.46 -6.82
CA ASN A 15 -12.10 9.42 -5.89
C ASN A 15 -11.12 10.50 -5.40
N VAL A 16 -9.83 10.41 -5.72
CA VAL A 16 -8.77 11.31 -5.21
C VAL A 16 -9.11 12.78 -5.43
N TRP A 17 -9.54 13.15 -6.64
CA TRP A 17 -9.89 14.55 -6.95
C TRP A 17 -11.17 15.02 -6.23
N SER A 18 -12.12 14.12 -6.00
CA SER A 18 -13.33 14.42 -5.23
C SER A 18 -12.98 14.68 -3.76
N TRP A 19 -12.13 13.84 -3.16
CA TRP A 19 -11.66 14.02 -1.79
C TRP A 19 -10.89 15.31 -1.62
N TYR A 20 -10.05 15.66 -2.61
CA TYR A 20 -9.27 16.89 -2.58
C TYR A 20 -10.19 18.12 -2.55
N GLY A 21 -11.23 18.14 -3.39
CA GLY A 21 -12.23 19.21 -3.40
C GLY A 21 -13.16 19.25 -2.18
N GLN A 22 -13.13 18.20 -1.35
CA GLN A 22 -13.94 18.08 -0.12
C GLN A 22 -13.09 18.21 1.16
N ASP A 23 -11.83 18.64 1.03
CA ASP A 23 -10.87 18.75 2.14
C ASP A 23 -10.63 17.42 2.89
N GLU A 24 -10.91 16.27 2.27
CA GLU A 24 -10.69 14.94 2.85
C GLU A 24 -9.22 14.49 2.71
N TYR A 25 -8.29 15.40 3.01
CA TYR A 25 -6.85 15.27 2.77
C TYR A 25 -6.23 14.03 3.42
N GLN A 26 -6.71 13.61 4.59
CA GLN A 26 -6.21 12.41 5.28
C GLN A 26 -6.39 11.14 4.45
N LYS A 27 -7.49 11.01 3.68
CA LYS A 27 -7.72 9.83 2.82
C LYS A 27 -6.72 9.76 1.68
N ILE A 28 -6.37 10.92 1.12
CA ILE A 28 -5.39 11.06 0.04
C ILE A 28 -3.98 10.74 0.57
N ILE A 29 -3.62 11.24 1.75
CA ILE A 29 -2.34 10.94 2.39
C ILE A 29 -2.20 9.44 2.63
N LEU A 30 -3.21 8.79 3.23
CA LEU A 30 -3.21 7.34 3.45
C LEU A 30 -3.05 6.56 2.14
N LEU A 31 -3.78 6.94 1.09
CA LEU A 31 -3.68 6.30 -0.22
C LEU A 31 -2.28 6.50 -0.84
N GLY A 32 -1.74 7.71 -0.72
CA GLY A 32 -0.45 8.10 -1.27
C GLY A 32 0.75 7.48 -0.54
N GLU A 33 0.59 7.13 0.74
CA GLU A 33 1.57 6.37 1.53
C GLU A 33 1.46 4.86 1.26
N LEU A 34 0.24 4.34 1.10
CA LEU A 34 0.00 2.93 0.78
C LEU A 34 0.57 2.53 -0.60
N GLY A 35 0.38 3.37 -1.62
CA GLY A 35 0.77 3.06 -2.99
C GLY A 35 2.24 2.64 -3.15
N PRO A 36 3.21 3.48 -2.72
CA PRO A 36 4.63 3.15 -2.74
C PRO A 36 4.98 1.91 -1.91
N ALA A 37 4.32 1.70 -0.77
CA ALA A 37 4.51 0.50 0.04
C ALA A 37 4.10 -0.77 -0.70
N LEU A 38 2.97 -0.73 -1.40
CA LEU A 38 2.54 -1.85 -2.24
C LEU A 38 3.42 -2.02 -3.48
N GLU A 39 3.91 -0.93 -4.09
CA GLU A 39 4.87 -1.01 -5.20
C GLU A 39 6.13 -1.77 -4.77
N PHE A 40 6.71 -1.42 -3.62
CA PHE A 40 7.87 -2.12 -3.07
C PHE A 40 7.58 -3.61 -2.82
N LEU A 41 6.44 -3.93 -2.19
CA LEU A 41 6.04 -5.32 -1.94
C LEU A 41 5.81 -6.12 -3.22
N ALA A 42 5.44 -5.45 -4.31
CA ALA A 42 5.19 -6.05 -5.63
C ALA A 42 6.47 -6.27 -6.47
N LEU A 43 7.62 -5.71 -6.06
CA LEU A 43 8.87 -5.85 -6.78
C LEU A 43 9.41 -7.28 -6.75
N GLU A 44 10.18 -7.63 -7.78
CA GLU A 44 10.97 -8.86 -7.80
C GLU A 44 12.13 -8.79 -6.78
N ALA A 45 12.62 -9.95 -6.36
CA ALA A 45 13.57 -10.08 -5.26
C ALA A 45 14.83 -9.21 -5.41
N GLU A 46 15.41 -9.16 -6.60
CA GLU A 46 16.60 -8.37 -6.90
C GLU A 46 16.36 -6.87 -6.71
N ARG A 47 15.18 -6.40 -7.12
CA ARG A 47 14.78 -4.99 -6.97
C ARG A 47 14.45 -4.64 -5.52
N GLN A 48 13.74 -5.52 -4.82
CA GLN A 48 13.51 -5.34 -3.37
C GLN A 48 14.82 -5.22 -2.60
N ARG A 49 15.83 -6.03 -2.96
CA ARG A 49 17.17 -5.95 -2.37
C ARG A 49 17.88 -4.62 -2.67
N GLU A 50 17.72 -4.07 -3.86
CA GLU A 50 18.31 -2.77 -4.23
C GLU A 50 17.65 -1.61 -3.47
N GLU A 51 16.35 -1.69 -3.20
CA GLU A 51 15.57 -0.58 -2.63
C GLU A 51 15.48 -0.59 -1.10
N ILE A 52 15.46 -1.76 -0.45
CA ILE A 52 15.25 -1.88 1.01
C ILE A 52 16.36 -1.23 1.87
N GLY A 53 17.51 -0.89 1.27
CA GLY A 53 18.63 -0.29 1.98
C GLY A 53 19.41 -1.31 2.84
N CYS A 54 19.38 -1.14 4.18
CA CYS A 54 20.36 -1.73 5.10
C CYS A 54 20.03 -3.16 5.58
N CYS A 55 18.83 -3.40 6.11
CA CYS A 55 18.36 -4.73 6.51
C CYS A 55 16.87 -4.85 6.24
N ALA A 56 16.46 -5.98 5.65
CA ALA A 56 15.05 -6.25 5.39
C ALA A 56 14.21 -6.24 6.67
N GLU A 57 14.69 -6.82 7.77
CA GLU A 57 13.96 -6.82 9.05
C GLU A 57 13.72 -5.39 9.59
N CYS A 58 14.71 -4.52 9.48
CA CYS A 58 14.67 -3.18 10.06
C CYS A 58 13.82 -2.23 9.21
N ASN A 59 14.07 -2.23 7.91
CA ASN A 59 13.54 -1.21 7.00
C ASN A 59 12.18 -1.60 6.43
N LEU A 60 11.86 -2.91 6.33
CA LEU A 60 10.58 -3.33 5.79
C LEU A 60 9.41 -2.76 6.59
N TRP A 61 9.54 -2.78 7.92
CA TRP A 61 8.51 -2.29 8.80
C TRP A 61 8.38 -0.76 8.76
N SER A 62 9.47 -0.06 9.08
CA SER A 62 9.45 1.41 9.16
C SER A 62 9.14 2.08 7.83
N ASP A 63 9.64 1.52 6.72
CA ASP A 63 9.60 2.21 5.43
C ASP A 63 8.39 1.80 4.59
N TYR A 64 7.73 0.68 4.91
CA TYR A 64 6.64 0.13 4.09
C TYR A 64 5.45 -0.42 4.89
N LEU A 65 5.66 -1.35 5.84
CA LEU A 65 4.53 -2.01 6.51
C LEU A 65 3.76 -1.10 7.47
N GLU A 66 4.40 -0.08 8.05
CA GLU A 66 3.69 0.94 8.84
C GLU A 66 2.63 1.67 8.00
N TYR A 67 2.89 1.93 6.71
CA TYR A 67 1.91 2.57 5.82
C TYR A 67 0.76 1.62 5.45
N LEU A 68 1.08 0.33 5.27
CA LEU A 68 0.06 -0.70 5.06
C LEU A 68 -0.85 -0.84 6.30
N ASP A 69 -0.26 -0.95 7.50
CA ASP A 69 -0.99 -1.03 8.77
C ASP A 69 -1.81 0.25 9.01
N GLY A 70 -1.20 1.41 8.79
CA GLY A 70 -1.87 2.71 8.93
C GLY A 70 -3.10 2.81 8.02
N PHE A 71 -3.00 2.37 6.78
CA PHE A 71 -4.16 2.31 5.89
C PHE A 71 -5.22 1.33 6.40
N VAL A 72 -4.82 0.12 6.80
CA VAL A 72 -5.75 -0.90 7.31
C VAL A 72 -6.50 -0.44 8.55
N THR A 73 -5.83 0.30 9.42
CA THR A 73 -6.36 0.75 10.71
C THR A 73 -7.22 2.01 10.59
N HIS A 74 -6.86 2.93 9.70
CA HIS A 74 -7.45 4.27 9.66
C HIS A 74 -8.34 4.54 8.44
N PHE A 75 -8.24 3.75 7.37
CA PHE A 75 -9.06 3.99 6.19
C PHE A 75 -10.52 3.56 6.39
N PRO A 76 -11.52 4.36 5.98
CA PRO A 76 -12.93 4.00 6.17
C PRO A 76 -13.31 2.71 5.42
N ALA A 77 -13.54 1.63 6.16
CA ALA A 77 -13.78 0.29 5.61
C ALA A 77 -14.95 0.22 4.62
N ASN A 78 -15.97 1.07 4.80
CA ASN A 78 -17.14 1.14 3.92
C ASN A 78 -16.82 1.66 2.51
N LEU A 79 -15.71 2.38 2.33
CA LEU A 79 -15.31 2.93 1.03
C LEU A 79 -14.56 1.91 0.16
N ALA A 80 -13.94 0.89 0.76
CA ALA A 80 -13.16 -0.10 0.03
C ALA A 80 -13.13 -1.48 0.73
N PRO A 81 -14.28 -2.12 1.00
CA PRO A 81 -14.33 -3.31 1.85
C PRO A 81 -13.54 -4.50 1.31
N HIS A 82 -13.56 -4.70 -0.01
CA HIS A 82 -12.80 -5.76 -0.66
C HIS A 82 -11.29 -5.50 -0.62
N LEU A 83 -10.86 -4.28 -0.96
CA LEU A 83 -9.45 -3.88 -0.86
C LEU A 83 -8.95 -4.02 0.58
N LEU A 84 -9.72 -3.54 1.57
CA LEU A 84 -9.33 -3.60 2.96
C LEU A 84 -9.13 -5.05 3.43
N SER A 85 -10.06 -5.95 3.08
CA SER A 85 -9.94 -7.38 3.40
C SER A 85 -8.68 -8.01 2.79
N HIS A 86 -8.34 -7.59 1.56
CA HIS A 86 -7.15 -8.04 0.84
C HIS A 86 -5.86 -7.50 1.49
N LEU A 87 -5.81 -6.22 1.81
CA LEU A 87 -4.68 -5.58 2.51
C LEU A 87 -4.44 -6.17 3.91
N GLN A 88 -5.51 -6.49 4.64
CA GLN A 88 -5.42 -7.19 5.92
C GLN A 88 -4.81 -8.60 5.78
N ALA A 89 -5.13 -9.31 4.69
CA ALA A 89 -4.53 -10.62 4.44
C ALA A 89 -3.05 -10.50 4.05
N LEU A 90 -2.71 -9.49 3.24
CA LEU A 90 -1.32 -9.15 2.90
C LEU A 90 -0.50 -8.83 4.15
N LEU A 91 -1.00 -7.94 5.02
CA LEU A 91 -0.33 -7.56 6.26
C LEU A 91 -0.05 -8.76 7.17
N ARG A 92 -1.06 -9.63 7.39
CA ARG A 92 -0.87 -10.88 8.14
C ARG A 92 0.14 -11.82 7.48
N GLY A 93 0.20 -11.82 6.15
CA GLY A 93 1.19 -12.59 5.40
C GLY A 93 2.62 -12.09 5.66
N CYS A 94 2.80 -10.76 5.69
CA CYS A 94 4.07 -10.12 6.05
C CYS A 94 4.45 -10.40 7.51
N GLU A 95 3.51 -10.33 8.45
CA GLU A 95 3.73 -10.67 9.87
C GLU A 95 4.10 -12.14 10.10
N ALA A 96 3.69 -13.03 9.21
CA ALA A 96 3.95 -14.47 9.28
C ALA A 96 5.23 -14.90 8.54
N LEU A 97 6.02 -13.95 8.02
CA LEU A 97 7.32 -14.25 7.42
C LEU A 97 8.24 -14.91 8.44
N CYS A 98 8.85 -16.04 8.05
CA CYS A 98 9.83 -16.69 8.90
C CYS A 98 11.15 -15.92 8.89
N ARG A 99 12.03 -16.23 9.85
CA ARG A 99 13.33 -15.57 9.97
C ARG A 99 14.15 -15.66 8.67
N GLU A 100 14.13 -16.81 8.01
CA GLU A 100 14.84 -17.05 6.75
C GLU A 100 14.31 -16.16 5.60
N ALA A 101 13.04 -15.74 5.66
CA ALA A 101 12.47 -14.83 4.67
C ALA A 101 12.92 -13.38 4.85
N TYR A 102 13.35 -12.98 6.05
CA TYR A 102 14.08 -11.73 6.29
C TYR A 102 15.57 -11.83 5.96
N GLY A 103 16.03 -13.06 5.72
CA GLY A 103 17.41 -13.40 5.49
C GLY A 103 18.19 -13.61 6.79
N VAL A 104 19.32 -14.30 6.67
CA VAL A 104 20.08 -14.78 7.84
C VAL A 104 21.29 -13.87 8.14
N THR A 105 21.71 -13.06 7.17
CA THR A 105 22.87 -12.17 7.24
C THR A 105 22.51 -10.78 6.72
N LEU A 106 23.39 -9.78 6.90
CA LEU A 106 23.17 -8.43 6.35
C LEU A 106 23.25 -8.37 4.81
N GLU A 107 23.83 -9.40 4.18
CA GLU A 107 24.00 -9.47 2.71
C GLU A 107 22.89 -10.31 2.05
N ASP A 108 22.24 -11.17 2.83
CA ASP A 108 21.10 -11.98 2.44
C ASP A 108 19.84 -11.34 3.01
N ASN A 109 19.06 -10.68 2.16
CA ASN A 109 17.79 -10.05 2.56
C ASN A 109 16.59 -11.02 2.50
N GLY A 110 16.82 -12.31 2.22
CA GLY A 110 15.78 -13.35 2.24
C GLY A 110 14.67 -13.22 1.18
N PHE A 111 14.68 -12.19 0.32
CA PHE A 111 13.64 -11.96 -0.70
C PHE A 111 13.46 -13.09 -1.72
N GLN A 112 14.45 -13.98 -1.89
CA GLN A 112 14.30 -15.18 -2.74
C GLN A 112 13.48 -16.29 -2.04
N HIS A 113 13.16 -16.13 -0.75
CA HIS A 113 12.42 -17.12 0.00
C HIS A 113 11.00 -17.28 -0.57
N PRO A 114 10.49 -18.52 -0.72
CA PRO A 114 9.19 -18.77 -1.35
C PRO A 114 7.99 -18.06 -0.72
N GLN A 115 8.08 -17.67 0.55
CA GLN A 115 7.01 -16.89 1.21
C GLN A 115 6.79 -15.51 0.59
N TRP A 116 7.77 -14.93 -0.11
CA TRP A 116 7.63 -13.62 -0.73
C TRP A 116 6.77 -13.62 -1.98
N GLN A 117 6.74 -14.73 -2.73
CA GLN A 117 5.99 -14.81 -3.98
C GLN A 117 4.48 -14.50 -3.82
N PRO A 118 3.75 -15.15 -2.88
CA PRO A 118 2.33 -14.82 -2.69
C PRO A 118 2.13 -13.38 -2.19
N LEU A 119 3.08 -12.79 -1.45
CA LEU A 119 2.99 -11.39 -1.03
C LEU A 119 3.13 -10.42 -2.21
N ARG A 120 4.05 -10.70 -3.15
CA ARG A 120 4.21 -9.92 -4.38
C ARG A 120 2.94 -9.95 -5.23
N GLU A 121 2.38 -11.13 -5.42
CA GLU A 121 1.14 -11.31 -6.19
C GLU A 121 -0.01 -10.55 -5.54
N ALA A 122 -0.20 -10.71 -4.22
CA ALA A 122 -1.22 -9.98 -3.48
C ALA A 122 -1.00 -8.45 -3.53
N ALA A 123 0.24 -7.96 -3.46
CA ALA A 123 0.53 -6.54 -3.60
C ALA A 123 0.20 -6.00 -5.00
N ARG A 124 0.49 -6.75 -6.07
CA ARG A 124 0.10 -6.37 -7.45
C ARG A 124 -1.41 -6.30 -7.63
N GLU A 125 -2.12 -7.27 -7.07
CA GLU A 125 -3.58 -7.26 -7.06
C GLU A 125 -4.13 -6.06 -6.29
N ALA A 126 -3.53 -5.74 -5.14
CA ALA A 126 -3.90 -4.57 -4.34
C ALA A 126 -3.69 -3.26 -5.11
N LEU A 127 -2.57 -3.11 -5.82
CA LEU A 127 -2.30 -1.94 -6.68
C LEU A 127 -3.33 -1.78 -7.80
N ALA A 128 -3.75 -2.89 -8.41
CA ALA A 128 -4.77 -2.89 -9.44
C ALA A 128 -6.15 -2.52 -8.89
N LEU A 129 -6.54 -3.06 -7.72
CA LEU A 129 -7.79 -2.72 -7.03
C LEU A 129 -7.81 -1.26 -6.56
N LEU A 130 -6.65 -0.75 -6.14
CA LEU A 130 -6.47 0.64 -5.75
C LEU A 130 -6.67 1.59 -6.94
N GLY A 131 -6.29 1.18 -8.15
CA GLY A 131 -6.13 2.09 -9.29
C GLY A 131 -4.90 2.97 -9.14
N TRP A 132 -3.83 2.39 -8.57
CA TRP A 132 -2.58 3.12 -8.33
C TRP A 132 -1.89 3.60 -9.61
N PRO A 133 -1.78 2.77 -10.68
CA PRO A 133 -1.08 3.19 -11.90
C PRO A 133 -1.62 4.47 -12.52
N GLU A 134 -2.91 4.76 -12.34
CA GLU A 134 -3.58 5.94 -12.88
C GLU A 134 -3.27 7.23 -12.12
N VAL A 135 -2.83 7.15 -10.85
CA VAL A 135 -2.63 8.34 -10.00
C VAL A 135 -1.20 8.52 -9.51
N ARG A 136 -0.36 7.48 -9.57
CA ARG A 136 0.98 7.46 -8.95
C ARG A 136 1.88 8.63 -9.33
N GLU A 137 1.81 9.12 -10.57
CA GLU A 137 2.66 10.23 -11.05
C GLU A 137 2.30 11.57 -10.38
N HIS A 138 1.06 11.72 -9.92
CA HIS A 138 0.57 12.94 -9.29
C HIS A 138 0.63 12.88 -7.74
N MET A 139 0.80 11.69 -7.15
CA MET A 139 0.71 11.52 -5.69
C MET A 139 1.78 12.21 -4.88
N PRO A 140 3.07 12.26 -5.28
CA PRO A 140 4.07 12.95 -4.48
C PRO A 140 3.71 14.43 -4.22
N GLU A 141 3.40 15.18 -5.28
CA GLU A 141 3.01 16.59 -5.18
C GLU A 141 1.68 16.75 -4.40
N LEU A 142 0.69 15.89 -4.68
CA LEU A 142 -0.61 15.97 -4.02
C LEU A 142 -0.52 15.71 -2.51
N ILE A 143 0.30 14.77 -2.06
CA ILE A 143 0.52 14.50 -0.64
C ILE A 143 1.16 15.71 0.05
N GLU A 144 2.13 16.35 -0.60
CA GLU A 144 2.77 17.57 -0.08
C GLU A 144 1.74 18.70 0.10
N ASP A 145 0.88 18.91 -0.90
CA ASP A 145 -0.21 19.88 -0.85
C ASP A 145 -1.21 19.55 0.28
N CYS A 146 -1.65 18.30 0.39
CA CYS A 146 -2.55 17.83 1.45
C CYS A 146 -1.95 18.07 2.85
N ARG A 147 -0.67 17.71 3.05
CA ARG A 147 0.04 17.94 4.32
C ARG A 147 0.23 19.42 4.61
N ALA A 148 0.42 20.26 3.60
CA ALA A 148 0.48 21.70 3.76
C ALA A 148 -0.88 22.30 4.14
N ALA A 149 -1.98 21.79 3.56
CA ALA A 149 -3.34 22.21 3.89
C ALA A 149 -3.70 21.91 5.36
N LEU A 150 -3.43 20.67 5.82
CA LEU A 150 -3.66 20.27 7.22
C LEU A 150 -2.82 21.08 8.23
N ARG A 151 -1.59 21.48 7.87
CA ARG A 151 -0.75 22.34 8.73
C ARG A 151 -1.23 23.79 8.81
N LYS A 152 -1.85 24.31 7.75
CA LYS A 152 -2.37 25.69 7.72
C LYS A 152 -3.63 25.85 8.55
N TRP A 153 -4.38 24.76 8.73
CA TRP A 153 -5.63 24.71 9.49
C TRP A 153 -5.59 23.54 10.46
N PRO A 154 -4.75 23.61 11.52
CA PRO A 154 -4.83 22.62 12.59
C PRO A 154 -6.19 22.78 13.28
N ASP A 155 -6.92 21.67 13.42
CA ASP A 155 -8.21 21.60 14.11
C ASP A 155 -8.20 22.27 15.51
#